data_AF-A0A1B2HMR2-F1
#
_entry.id   AF-A0A1B2HMR2-F1
#
_cell.length_a   1.000
_cell.length_b   1.000
_cell.length_c   1.000
_cell.angle_alpha   90.00
_cell.angle_beta   90.00
_cell.angle_gamma   90.00
#
_symmetry.space_group_name_H-M   'P 1'
#
loop_
_entity.id
_entity.type
_entity.pdbx_description
1 polymer ?
#
loop_
_entity_poly.entity_id
_entity_poly.type
_entity_poly.pdbx_seq_one_letter_code
_entity_poly.pdbx_strand_id
1 'polypeptide(L)'
;MTGVLPPTRDLPPGRQARIRADLERAVAGRGSVRRYLVPVLAGATAVTAVVTSVVLLQPDQGPDPQPAVHVTTDPEPAQRETFGLTPEQIAQIEQGCAEDAKVPDKATLSNYGADEAGRWALLYTAKAAVWCDIGRGGEEYEASGGPGGLHVDWLAGNYSTHVGGVRPGGDSHPFKPALAGTAGYRIRAGRVDSSVARMTWTASDGGTAEAKIANGTFVLRMLYPSTWDGGGDANFSTERRAFDAAGNLLDPDSDGEGKCWVVPGTNEAIPDYRPVDVAESDGRKCQPAKPWK
;
A
#
# COMPACT_ATOMS: atom_id res chain seq x y z
N MET A 1 40.65 34.38 -18.31
CA MET A 1 40.11 35.01 -19.54
C MET A 1 39.39 33.89 -20.29
N THR A 2 38.09 33.85 -20.56
CA THR A 2 36.98 34.81 -20.57
C THR A 2 35.69 33.99 -20.36
N GLY A 3 34.96 34.24 -19.26
CA GLY A 3 33.65 33.65 -19.03
C GLY A 3 32.58 34.53 -19.67
N VAL A 4 31.96 34.03 -20.74
CA VAL A 4 30.85 34.71 -21.42
C VAL A 4 29.56 34.09 -20.88
N LEU A 5 28.77 34.89 -20.16
CA LEU A 5 27.43 34.50 -19.72
C LEU A 5 26.52 34.33 -20.95
N PRO A 6 25.59 33.34 -20.93
CA PRO A 6 24.66 33.13 -22.04
C PRO A 6 23.76 34.36 -22.25
N PRO A 7 23.37 34.66 -23.50
CA PRO A 7 22.56 35.83 -23.82
C PRO A 7 21.23 35.78 -23.09
N THR A 8 20.83 36.91 -22.52
CA THR A 8 19.51 37.13 -21.95
C THR A 8 18.46 36.77 -22.98
N ARG A 9 17.65 35.75 -22.67
CA ARG A 9 16.56 35.30 -23.52
C ARG A 9 15.47 36.37 -23.48
N ASP A 10 15.45 37.22 -24.50
CA ASP A 10 14.42 38.25 -24.68
C ASP A 10 13.04 37.59 -24.74
N LEU A 11 12.27 37.78 -23.68
CA LEU A 11 10.85 37.46 -23.71
C LEU A 11 10.12 38.58 -24.47
N PRO A 12 9.15 38.25 -25.34
CA PRO A 12 8.41 39.25 -26.10
C PRO A 12 7.81 40.32 -25.16
N PRO A 13 7.99 41.62 -25.46
CA PRO A 13 7.46 42.69 -24.63
C PRO A 13 5.94 42.54 -24.48
N GLY A 14 5.45 42.62 -23.25
CA GLY A 14 4.02 42.51 -22.92
C GLY A 14 3.57 41.20 -22.26
N ARG A 15 4.36 40.11 -22.30
CA ARG A 15 3.98 38.86 -21.57
C ARG A 15 4.13 38.97 -20.05
N GLN A 16 5.13 39.72 -19.56
CA GLN A 16 5.36 39.89 -18.13
C GLN A 16 4.21 40.61 -17.42
N ALA A 17 3.62 41.62 -18.06
CA ALA A 17 2.46 42.33 -17.52
C ALA A 17 1.24 41.40 -17.40
N ARG A 18 1.06 40.49 -18.36
CA ARG A 18 -0.04 39.51 -18.35
C ARG A 18 0.12 38.47 -17.25
N ILE A 19 1.34 37.92 -17.10
CA ILE A 19 1.67 36.97 -16.03
C ILE A 19 1.49 37.60 -14.65
N ARG A 20 1.91 38.87 -14.49
CA ARG A 20 1.73 39.61 -13.23
C ARG A 20 0.26 39.86 -12.90
N ALA A 21 -0.55 40.26 -13.88
CA ALA A 21 -1.98 40.46 -13.70
C ALA A 21 -2.73 39.16 -13.38
N ASP A 22 -2.32 38.03 -13.96
CA ASP A 22 -2.92 36.72 -13.67
C ASP A 22 -2.55 36.21 -12.27
N LEU A 23 -1.31 36.44 -11.83
CA LEU A 23 -0.89 36.16 -10.45
C LEU A 23 -1.62 37.03 -9.43
N GLU A 24 -1.75 38.33 -9.69
CA GLU A 24 -2.49 39.25 -8.81
C GLU A 24 -3.97 38.87 -8.71
N ARG A 25 -4.60 38.43 -9.81
CA ARG A 25 -5.98 37.94 -9.82
C ARG A 25 -6.15 36.62 -9.04
N ALA A 26 -5.19 35.71 -9.15
CA ALA A 26 -5.21 34.44 -8.42
C ALA A 26 -5.02 34.64 -6.90
N VAL A 27 -4.23 35.63 -6.49
CA VAL A 27 -4.01 35.96 -5.07
C VAL A 27 -5.18 36.77 -4.50
N ALA A 28 -5.76 37.69 -5.26
CA ALA A 28 -6.91 38.49 -4.81
C ALA A 28 -8.23 37.69 -4.74
N GLY A 29 -8.36 36.60 -5.51
CA GLY A 29 -9.57 35.76 -5.53
C GLY A 29 -9.78 34.86 -4.30
N ARG A 30 -8.83 34.82 -3.35
CA ARG A 30 -8.88 33.91 -2.18
C ARG A 30 -9.39 34.55 -0.88
N GLY A 31 -9.93 35.78 -0.94
CA GLY A 31 -10.39 36.51 0.25
C GLY A 31 -11.81 37.07 0.14
N SER A 32 -12.70 36.55 1.00
CA SER A 32 -14.00 37.12 1.42
C SER A 32 -15.28 36.72 0.64
N VAL A 33 -15.92 35.63 1.08
CA VAL A 33 -17.38 35.48 1.07
C VAL A 33 -17.78 34.94 2.46
N ARG A 34 -18.00 35.82 3.43
CA ARG A 34 -19.31 36.37 3.85
C ARG A 34 -20.17 35.37 4.66
N ARG A 35 -20.17 35.65 5.96
CA ARG A 35 -21.00 35.13 7.06
C ARG A 35 -22.50 35.03 6.70
N TYR A 36 -23.09 33.88 7.04
CA TYR A 36 -24.50 33.65 7.41
C TYR A 36 -24.43 32.54 8.48
N LEU A 37 -24.58 32.74 9.80
CA LEU A 37 -25.80 33.05 10.58
C LEU A 37 -27.05 32.53 9.86
N VAL A 38 -27.77 31.51 10.34
CA VAL A 38 -28.81 31.47 11.41
C VAL A 38 -29.37 29.99 11.43
N PRO A 39 -30.31 29.52 12.28
CA PRO A 39 -30.42 29.44 13.75
C PRO A 39 -30.48 27.99 14.30
N VAL A 40 -30.43 27.92 15.63
CA VAL A 40 -30.93 26.87 16.54
C VAL A 40 -32.37 26.45 16.21
N LEU A 41 -32.63 25.14 16.17
CA LEU A 41 -33.96 24.57 16.44
C LEU A 41 -33.83 23.36 17.37
N ALA A 42 -34.46 23.51 18.52
CA ALA A 42 -34.65 22.52 19.56
C ALA A 42 -35.58 21.38 19.06
N GLY A 43 -35.27 20.16 19.48
CA GLY A 43 -36.11 18.98 19.30
C GLY A 43 -36.00 18.07 20.51
N ALA A 44 -36.69 18.44 21.59
CA ALA A 44 -36.92 17.60 22.75
C ALA A 44 -38.21 16.80 22.54
N THR A 45 -38.10 15.47 22.47
CA THR A 45 -39.20 14.51 22.65
C THR A 45 -38.58 13.27 23.28
N ALA A 46 -38.65 13.13 24.61
CA ALA A 46 -39.74 12.57 25.40
C ALA A 46 -39.66 11.04 25.52
N VAL A 47 -39.38 10.63 26.75
CA VAL A 47 -39.39 9.27 27.32
C VAL A 47 -40.79 8.67 27.29
N THR A 48 -40.91 7.37 27.01
CA THR A 48 -41.87 6.36 27.53
C THR A 48 -41.80 5.12 26.60
N ALA A 49 -41.98 3.85 27.00
CA ALA A 49 -42.21 3.20 28.27
C ALA A 49 -41.83 1.71 28.12
N VAL A 50 -41.55 1.10 29.28
CA VAL A 50 -41.40 -0.32 29.62
C VAL A 50 -42.41 -1.25 28.95
N VAL A 51 -41.97 -2.41 28.45
CA VAL A 51 -42.64 -3.71 28.68
C VAL A 51 -41.60 -4.82 28.82
N THR A 52 -41.36 -5.21 30.07
CA THR A 52 -40.92 -6.55 30.48
C THR A 52 -41.99 -7.58 30.10
N SER A 53 -41.63 -8.55 29.27
CA SER A 53 -42.40 -9.78 29.09
C SER A 53 -41.52 -10.97 29.45
N VAL A 54 -41.52 -11.31 30.73
CA VAL A 54 -41.20 -12.66 31.22
C VAL A 54 -42.37 -13.54 30.79
N VAL A 55 -42.16 -14.40 29.80
CA VAL A 55 -43.04 -15.54 29.56
C VAL A 55 -42.30 -16.78 30.03
N LEU A 56 -42.68 -17.20 31.24
CA LEU A 56 -42.53 -18.56 31.74
C LEU A 56 -43.33 -19.49 30.83
N LEU A 57 -42.63 -20.22 29.97
CA LEU A 57 -43.13 -21.47 29.39
C LEU A 57 -42.05 -22.53 29.67
N GLN A 58 -42.26 -23.30 30.73
CA GLN A 58 -41.66 -24.61 30.93
C GLN A 58 -42.49 -25.63 30.13
N PRO A 59 -41.89 -26.33 29.16
CA PRO A 59 -42.37 -27.62 28.71
C PRO A 59 -41.45 -28.73 29.24
N ASP A 60 -42.08 -29.74 29.84
CA ASP A 60 -41.65 -31.12 30.07
C ASP A 60 -40.16 -31.44 30.20
N GLN A 61 -39.82 -32.03 31.35
CA GLN A 61 -38.61 -32.83 31.56
C GLN A 61 -38.64 -34.08 30.66
N GLY A 62 -38.25 -33.89 29.40
CA GLY A 62 -37.71 -34.96 28.57
C GLY A 62 -36.32 -35.39 29.07
N PRO A 63 -35.88 -36.62 28.76
CA PRO A 63 -34.58 -37.13 29.19
C PRO A 63 -33.46 -36.18 28.77
N ASP A 64 -32.52 -35.94 29.70
CA ASP A 64 -31.40 -35.01 29.55
C ASP A 64 -30.84 -35.00 28.12
N PRO A 65 -30.92 -33.88 27.39
CA PRO A 65 -30.22 -33.78 26.12
C PRO A 65 -28.74 -33.89 26.43
N GLN A 66 -28.12 -34.98 25.96
CA GLN A 66 -26.67 -35.07 25.90
C GLN A 66 -26.16 -33.75 25.30
N PRO A 67 -25.20 -33.06 25.95
CA PRO A 67 -24.64 -31.85 25.38
C PRO A 67 -24.14 -32.21 23.99
N ALA A 68 -24.74 -31.59 22.97
CA ALA A 68 -24.24 -31.68 21.61
C ALA A 68 -22.80 -31.20 21.68
N VAL A 69 -21.87 -32.16 21.57
CA VAL A 69 -20.46 -31.86 21.45
C VAL A 69 -20.36 -31.06 20.17
N HIS A 70 -20.23 -29.74 20.30
CA HIS A 70 -19.83 -28.89 19.20
C HIS A 70 -18.44 -29.36 18.82
N VAL A 71 -18.38 -30.26 17.84
CA VAL A 71 -17.16 -30.55 17.11
C VAL A 71 -16.88 -29.27 16.35
N THR A 72 -16.09 -28.38 16.98
CA THR A 72 -15.44 -27.29 16.29
C THR A 72 -14.48 -27.95 15.32
N THR A 73 -14.95 -28.22 14.10
CA THR A 73 -14.06 -28.57 13.00
C THR A 73 -13.12 -27.39 12.86
N ASP A 74 -11.83 -27.60 13.14
CA ASP A 74 -10.81 -26.62 12.85
C ASP A 74 -10.99 -26.15 11.40
N PRO A 75 -10.96 -24.84 11.13
CA PRO A 75 -11.08 -24.34 9.78
C PRO A 75 -10.02 -25.03 8.93
N GLU A 76 -10.47 -25.68 7.85
CA GLU A 76 -9.58 -26.31 6.88
C GLU A 76 -8.53 -25.26 6.48
N PRO A 77 -7.22 -25.56 6.61
CA PRO A 77 -6.20 -24.57 6.34
C PRO A 77 -6.37 -24.10 4.90
N ALA A 78 -6.61 -22.80 4.73
CA ALA A 78 -6.81 -22.20 3.41
C ALA A 78 -5.68 -22.67 2.50
N GLN A 79 -6.03 -23.33 1.38
CA GLN A 79 -5.04 -23.82 0.44
C GLN A 79 -4.25 -22.63 -0.07
N ARG A 80 -2.98 -22.58 0.30
CA ARG A 80 -2.04 -21.57 -0.15
C ARG A 80 -1.95 -21.60 -1.67
N GLU A 81 -2.12 -20.44 -2.31
CA GLU A 81 -1.92 -20.34 -3.74
C GLU A 81 -0.48 -20.70 -4.09
N THR A 82 -0.30 -21.68 -4.98
CA THR A 82 1.01 -22.21 -5.36
C THR A 82 1.60 -21.49 -6.57
N PHE A 83 0.82 -20.62 -7.22
CA PHE A 83 1.23 -19.91 -8.44
C PHE A 83 1.66 -20.83 -9.59
N GLY A 84 1.21 -22.09 -9.58
CA GLY A 84 1.63 -23.11 -10.55
C GLY A 84 3.04 -23.66 -10.29
N LEU A 85 3.67 -23.33 -9.16
CA LEU A 85 4.96 -23.84 -8.73
C LEU A 85 4.82 -25.16 -7.99
N THR A 86 5.83 -26.03 -8.10
CA THR A 86 5.92 -27.22 -7.25
C THR A 86 6.38 -26.85 -5.84
N PRO A 87 6.12 -27.69 -4.83
CA PRO A 87 6.61 -27.45 -3.47
C PRO A 87 8.13 -27.25 -3.40
N GLU A 88 8.90 -27.97 -4.22
CA GLU A 88 10.35 -27.85 -4.30
C GLU A 88 10.78 -26.48 -4.86
N GLN A 89 10.09 -25.99 -5.88
CA GLN A 89 10.35 -24.65 -6.44
C GLN A 89 10.02 -23.55 -5.45
N ILE A 90 8.90 -23.68 -4.71
CA ILE A 90 8.54 -22.74 -3.64
C ILE A 90 9.64 -22.73 -2.57
N ALA A 91 10.11 -23.90 -2.13
CA ALA A 91 11.16 -24.01 -1.13
C ALA A 91 12.49 -23.39 -1.60
N GLN A 92 12.87 -23.60 -2.86
CA GLN A 92 14.07 -22.98 -3.45
C GLN A 92 13.98 -21.45 -3.49
N ILE A 93 12.84 -20.90 -3.91
CA ILE A 93 12.61 -19.45 -3.92
C ILE A 93 12.62 -18.89 -2.50
N GLU A 94 11.92 -19.54 -1.56
CA GLU A 94 11.88 -19.14 -0.16
C GLU A 94 13.28 -19.08 0.46
N GLN A 95 14.09 -20.11 0.23
CA GLN A 95 15.46 -20.19 0.75
C GLN A 95 16.38 -19.18 0.05
N GLY A 96 16.43 -19.19 -1.28
CA GLY A 96 17.36 -18.36 -2.05
C GLY A 96 17.15 -16.87 -1.83
N CYS A 97 15.89 -16.42 -1.84
CA CYS A 97 15.56 -15.03 -1.56
C CYS A 97 15.82 -14.64 -0.10
N ALA A 98 15.60 -15.55 0.87
CA ALA A 98 15.90 -15.27 2.27
C ALA A 98 17.40 -15.13 2.53
N GLU A 99 18.21 -16.02 1.93
CA GLU A 99 19.66 -16.01 2.03
C GLU A 99 20.26 -14.73 1.44
N ASP A 100 19.83 -14.33 0.23
CA ASP A 100 20.32 -13.10 -0.42
C ASP A 100 19.91 -11.84 0.36
N ALA A 101 18.67 -11.79 0.86
CA ALA A 101 18.19 -10.69 1.71
C ALA A 101 18.79 -10.69 3.13
N LYS A 102 19.52 -11.74 3.51
CA LYS A 102 20.08 -11.95 4.86
C LYS A 102 19.03 -11.86 5.96
N VAL A 103 17.82 -12.34 5.70
CA VAL A 103 16.77 -12.43 6.73
C VAL A 103 16.96 -13.72 7.54
N PRO A 104 17.10 -13.63 8.87
CA PRO A 104 17.39 -14.82 9.69
C PRO A 104 16.15 -15.70 9.92
N ASP A 105 14.96 -15.12 9.78
CA ASP A 105 13.69 -15.80 9.98
C ASP A 105 13.24 -16.48 8.69
N LYS A 106 12.43 -17.56 8.84
CA LYS A 106 11.82 -18.23 7.69
C LYS A 106 10.96 -17.26 6.88
N ALA A 107 11.35 -17.03 5.63
CA ALA A 107 10.54 -16.29 4.66
C ALA A 107 9.55 -17.23 3.99
N THR A 108 8.31 -16.77 3.83
CA THR A 108 7.23 -17.51 3.18
C THR A 108 6.81 -16.76 1.92
N LEU A 109 6.76 -17.45 0.77
CA LEU A 109 6.32 -16.88 -0.50
C LEU A 109 4.83 -16.49 -0.45
N SER A 110 4.52 -15.21 -0.56
CA SER A 110 3.15 -14.69 -0.52
C SER A 110 2.63 -14.30 -1.90
N ASN A 111 3.50 -13.91 -2.83
CA ASN A 111 3.12 -13.59 -4.21
C ASN A 111 4.25 -13.93 -5.18
N TYR A 112 3.91 -14.30 -6.41
CA TYR A 112 4.87 -14.67 -7.44
C TYR A 112 4.37 -14.26 -8.82
N GLY A 113 5.27 -13.87 -9.72
CA GLY A 113 4.90 -13.57 -11.10
C GLY A 113 6.08 -13.49 -12.05
N ALA A 114 5.75 -13.24 -13.31
CA ALA A 114 6.69 -13.08 -14.39
C ALA A 114 6.14 -12.07 -15.39
N ASP A 115 7.02 -11.21 -15.91
CA ASP A 115 6.72 -10.20 -16.93
C ASP A 115 7.99 -9.91 -17.75
N GLU A 116 7.97 -8.86 -18.59
CA GLU A 116 9.11 -8.51 -19.48
C GLU A 116 10.38 -8.09 -18.71
N ALA A 117 10.26 -7.70 -17.43
CA ALA A 117 11.41 -7.43 -16.56
C ALA A 117 11.92 -8.68 -15.82
N GLY A 118 11.29 -9.84 -16.05
CA GLY A 118 11.69 -11.14 -15.50
C GLY A 118 10.73 -11.67 -14.44
N ARG A 119 11.16 -12.75 -13.79
CA ARG A 119 10.42 -13.41 -12.71
C ARG A 119 10.68 -12.73 -11.38
N TRP A 120 9.70 -12.82 -10.49
CA TRP A 120 9.78 -12.18 -9.18
C TRP A 120 8.98 -12.91 -8.11
N ALA A 121 9.35 -12.65 -6.85
CA ALA A 121 8.68 -13.15 -5.66
C ALA A 121 8.54 -12.04 -4.60
N LEU A 122 7.43 -12.08 -3.88
CA LEU A 122 7.21 -11.33 -2.64
C LEU A 122 7.10 -12.33 -1.49
N LEU A 123 7.94 -12.16 -0.48
CA LEU A 123 7.99 -13.03 0.69
C LEU A 123 7.79 -12.22 1.97
N TYR A 124 7.25 -12.87 2.99
CA TYR A 124 7.15 -12.31 4.34
C TYR A 124 7.81 -13.23 5.36
N THR A 125 8.47 -12.61 6.33
CA THR A 125 8.78 -13.23 7.62
C THR A 125 7.81 -12.68 8.68
N ALA A 126 7.98 -13.07 9.93
CA ALA A 126 7.26 -12.45 11.05
C ALA A 126 7.59 -10.95 11.26
N LYS A 127 8.62 -10.41 10.58
CA LYS A 127 9.11 -9.05 10.81
C LYS A 127 9.52 -8.28 9.55
N ALA A 128 9.55 -8.92 8.39
CA ALA A 128 10.08 -8.33 7.18
C ALA A 128 9.23 -8.68 5.96
N ALA A 129 9.27 -7.80 4.97
CA ALA A 129 8.84 -8.08 3.61
C ALA A 129 10.08 -8.10 2.71
N VAL A 130 10.19 -9.11 1.85
CA VAL A 130 11.31 -9.31 0.94
C VAL A 130 10.77 -9.34 -0.49
N TRP A 131 11.25 -8.43 -1.33
CA TRP A 131 11.08 -8.52 -2.77
C TRP A 131 12.29 -9.21 -3.38
N CYS A 132 12.08 -10.07 -4.36
CA CYS A 132 13.14 -10.86 -4.95
C CYS A 132 12.95 -10.96 -6.46
N ASP A 133 13.90 -10.45 -7.24
CA ASP A 133 14.00 -10.74 -8.66
C ASP A 133 14.66 -12.12 -8.83
N ILE A 134 14.17 -12.93 -9.78
CA ILE A 134 14.66 -14.30 -9.99
C ILE A 134 15.26 -14.43 -11.39
N GLY A 135 16.57 -14.69 -11.47
CA GLY A 135 17.31 -14.82 -12.72
C GLY A 135 17.71 -13.49 -13.37
N ARG A 136 17.53 -12.35 -12.69
CA ARG A 136 17.80 -11.03 -13.27
C ARG A 136 19.30 -10.79 -13.31
N GLY A 137 19.82 -10.38 -14.48
CA GLY A 137 21.25 -10.09 -14.63
C GLY A 137 22.17 -11.30 -14.48
N GLY A 138 21.64 -12.52 -14.64
CA GLY A 138 22.39 -13.76 -14.45
C GLY A 138 22.53 -14.19 -12.98
N GLU A 139 22.01 -13.41 -12.03
CA GLU A 139 21.92 -13.79 -10.62
C GLU A 139 20.66 -14.63 -10.42
N GLU A 140 20.77 -15.76 -9.71
CA GLU A 140 19.63 -16.65 -9.50
C GLU A 140 18.53 -15.97 -8.66
N TYR A 141 18.95 -15.26 -7.61
CA TYR A 141 18.10 -14.46 -6.74
C TYR A 141 18.78 -13.11 -6.49
N GLU A 142 18.05 -12.02 -6.72
CA GLU A 142 18.44 -10.66 -6.34
C GLU A 142 17.33 -10.08 -5.46
N ALA A 143 17.52 -10.18 -4.15
CA ALA A 143 16.57 -9.72 -3.16
C ALA A 143 16.82 -8.27 -2.75
N SER A 144 15.72 -7.59 -2.45
CA SER A 144 15.70 -6.24 -1.89
C SER A 144 14.65 -6.18 -0.79
N GLY A 145 14.99 -5.47 0.27
CA GLY A 145 14.29 -5.54 1.54
C GLY A 145 15.32 -5.69 2.64
N GLY A 146 15.03 -5.16 3.81
CA GLY A 146 15.93 -5.23 4.95
C GLY A 146 15.18 -5.69 6.20
N PRO A 147 15.88 -6.25 7.19
CA PRO A 147 15.32 -6.41 8.53
C PRO A 147 15.00 -5.01 9.06
N GLY A 148 13.71 -4.70 9.18
CA GLY A 148 13.24 -3.43 9.71
C GLY A 148 11.90 -3.66 10.37
N GLY A 149 11.63 -2.98 11.48
CA GLY A 149 10.48 -3.17 12.40
C GLY A 149 9.11 -2.90 11.78
N LEU A 150 8.81 -3.58 10.68
CA LEU A 150 7.52 -3.57 10.03
C LEU A 150 6.56 -4.30 10.94
N HIS A 151 5.44 -3.66 11.26
CA HIS A 151 4.31 -4.32 11.91
C HIS A 151 3.56 -5.16 10.89
N VAL A 152 4.21 -6.23 10.40
CA VAL A 152 3.69 -7.14 9.37
C VAL A 152 2.45 -7.91 9.82
N ASP A 153 2.15 -7.90 11.12
CA ASP A 153 0.92 -8.47 11.68
C ASP A 153 -0.27 -7.50 11.60
N TRP A 154 -0.05 -6.24 11.22
CA TRP A 154 -1.07 -5.18 11.28
C TRP A 154 -1.26 -4.46 9.95
N LEU A 155 -2.51 -4.26 9.53
CA LEU A 155 -2.91 -3.47 8.38
C LEU A 155 -3.37 -2.07 8.82
N ALA A 156 -2.81 -1.07 8.16
CA ALA A 156 -3.16 0.33 8.32
C ALA A 156 -4.26 0.68 7.31
N GLY A 157 -5.51 0.39 7.67
CA GLY A 157 -6.66 0.51 6.76
C GLY A 157 -6.93 -0.78 6.02
N ASN A 158 -7.17 -0.69 4.71
CA ASN A 158 -7.44 -1.86 3.87
C ASN A 158 -6.19 -2.45 3.21
N TYR A 159 -5.08 -1.70 3.19
CA TYR A 159 -3.81 -2.16 2.65
C TYR A 159 -2.63 -1.45 3.33
N SER A 160 -1.47 -2.09 3.34
CA SER A 160 -0.20 -1.52 3.80
C SER A 160 0.89 -1.82 2.79
N THR A 161 1.70 -0.82 2.41
CA THR A 161 2.85 -1.01 1.52
C THR A 161 4.10 -1.30 2.36
N HIS A 162 4.90 -2.29 1.97
CA HIS A 162 6.13 -2.69 2.69
C HIS A 162 7.37 -2.64 1.80
N VAL A 163 7.18 -2.83 0.51
CA VAL A 163 8.26 -2.78 -0.48
C VAL A 163 7.98 -1.63 -1.43
N GLY A 164 9.00 -0.82 -1.65
CA GLY A 164 9.01 0.20 -2.69
C GLY A 164 10.39 0.31 -3.32
N GLY A 165 10.47 0.37 -4.65
CA GLY A 165 11.76 0.42 -5.31
C GLY A 165 11.70 0.85 -6.77
N VAL A 166 12.89 1.13 -7.28
CA VAL A 166 13.16 1.43 -8.69
C VAL A 166 14.32 0.55 -9.12
N ARG A 167 14.17 -0.13 -10.25
CA ARG A 167 15.26 -0.83 -10.94
C ARG A 167 15.40 -0.25 -12.34
N PRO A 168 16.54 0.37 -12.67
CA PRO A 168 16.80 0.82 -14.03
C PRO A 168 16.76 -0.34 -15.03
N GLY A 169 16.57 0.02 -16.29
CA GLY A 169 16.68 -0.91 -17.41
C GLY A 169 18.12 -1.39 -17.60
N GLY A 170 18.28 -2.54 -18.23
CA GLY A 170 19.60 -3.15 -18.34
C GLY A 170 20.58 -2.39 -19.22
N ASP A 171 20.09 -1.70 -20.25
CA ASP A 171 20.92 -0.95 -21.18
C ASP A 171 21.41 0.38 -20.58
N SER A 172 20.86 0.81 -19.44
CA SER A 172 21.41 1.93 -18.66
C SER A 172 22.64 1.53 -17.83
N HIS A 173 23.01 0.24 -17.80
CA HIS A 173 24.15 -0.30 -17.06
C HIS A 173 25.15 -0.99 -18.01
N PRO A 174 25.98 -0.22 -18.76
CA PRO A 174 26.89 -0.78 -19.77
C PRO A 174 27.95 -1.75 -19.19
N PHE A 175 28.15 -1.73 -17.88
CA PHE A 175 29.10 -2.59 -17.16
C PHE A 175 28.49 -3.91 -16.65
N LYS A 176 27.18 -4.16 -16.86
CA LYS A 176 26.53 -5.44 -16.55
C LYS A 176 25.89 -6.05 -17.81
N PRO A 177 26.68 -6.68 -18.70
CA PRO A 177 26.17 -7.23 -19.97
C PRO A 177 25.02 -8.23 -19.82
N ALA A 178 24.97 -8.96 -18.70
CA ALA A 178 23.91 -9.92 -18.41
C ALA A 178 22.52 -9.27 -18.23
N LEU A 179 22.44 -7.94 -18.07
CA LEU A 179 21.18 -7.21 -18.03
C LEU A 179 20.73 -6.70 -19.42
N ALA A 180 21.55 -6.78 -20.46
CA ALA A 180 21.24 -6.19 -21.77
C ALA A 180 19.82 -6.54 -22.26
N GLY A 181 19.07 -5.53 -22.69
CA GLY A 181 17.67 -5.66 -23.14
C GLY A 181 16.63 -5.87 -22.03
N THR A 182 17.02 -6.03 -20.76
CA THR A 182 16.08 -6.23 -19.66
C THR A 182 15.32 -4.93 -19.36
N ALA A 183 13.99 -5.01 -19.27
CA ALA A 183 13.15 -3.88 -18.90
C ALA A 183 13.48 -3.34 -17.50
N GLY A 184 13.42 -2.02 -17.36
CA GLY A 184 13.44 -1.35 -16.07
C GLY A 184 12.05 -1.42 -15.43
N TYR A 185 11.96 -1.18 -14.13
CA TYR A 185 10.66 -1.15 -13.47
C TYR A 185 10.63 -0.27 -12.21
N ARG A 186 9.44 0.23 -11.90
CA ARG A 186 9.09 0.70 -10.54
C ARG A 186 8.23 -0.35 -9.87
N ILE A 187 8.35 -0.47 -8.55
CA ILE A 187 7.56 -1.40 -7.76
C ILE A 187 7.00 -0.80 -6.48
N ARG A 188 5.77 -1.22 -6.16
CA ARG A 188 5.18 -1.19 -4.83
C ARG A 188 4.60 -2.56 -4.53
N ALA A 189 4.86 -3.09 -3.35
CA ALA A 189 4.23 -4.33 -2.91
C ALA A 189 3.89 -4.27 -1.43
N GLY A 190 2.91 -5.06 -1.03
CA GLY A 190 2.38 -4.97 0.31
C GLY A 190 1.33 -6.01 0.65
N ARG A 191 0.57 -5.70 1.68
CA ARG A 191 -0.50 -6.52 2.24
C ARG A 191 -1.84 -5.82 2.01
N VAL A 192 -2.90 -6.60 1.80
CA VAL A 192 -4.28 -6.14 1.62
C VAL A 192 -5.21 -7.00 2.47
N ASP A 193 -6.34 -6.44 2.89
CA ASP A 193 -7.46 -7.23 3.41
C ASP A 193 -8.35 -7.78 2.28
N SER A 194 -9.29 -8.66 2.63
CA SER A 194 -10.20 -9.30 1.68
C SER A 194 -11.23 -8.37 1.05
N SER A 195 -11.34 -7.12 1.50
CA SER A 195 -12.25 -6.15 0.87
C SER A 195 -11.68 -5.57 -0.42
N VAL A 196 -10.35 -5.61 -0.60
CA VAL A 196 -9.68 -5.08 -1.78
C VAL A 196 -9.74 -6.10 -2.92
N ALA A 197 -10.49 -5.78 -3.97
CA ALA A 197 -10.59 -6.60 -5.17
C ALA A 197 -9.68 -6.12 -6.31
N ARG A 198 -9.34 -4.82 -6.33
CA ARG A 198 -8.47 -4.24 -7.35
C ARG A 198 -7.64 -3.11 -6.75
N MET A 199 -6.40 -2.98 -7.20
CA MET A 199 -5.57 -1.81 -6.89
C MET A 199 -4.90 -1.27 -8.14
N THR A 200 -4.83 0.05 -8.24
CA THR A 200 -4.11 0.74 -9.32
C THR A 200 -3.08 1.69 -8.76
N TRP A 201 -2.00 1.87 -9.50
CA TRP A 201 -0.93 2.80 -9.20
C TRP A 201 -0.65 3.69 -10.38
N THR A 202 -0.67 4.99 -10.17
CA THR A 202 -0.25 6.00 -11.15
C THR A 202 1.03 6.65 -10.66
N ALA A 203 2.07 6.57 -11.48
CA ALA A 203 3.33 7.24 -11.22
C ALA A 203 3.29 8.69 -11.71
N SER A 204 4.26 9.50 -11.26
CA SER A 204 4.35 10.92 -11.60
C SER A 204 4.57 11.21 -13.08
N ASP A 205 5.14 10.25 -13.82
CA ASP A 205 5.28 10.29 -15.28
C ASP A 205 3.99 9.90 -16.03
N GLY A 206 2.89 9.67 -15.30
CA GLY A 206 1.59 9.28 -15.84
C GLY A 206 1.48 7.80 -16.20
N GLY A 207 2.54 7.00 -16.01
CA GLY A 207 2.47 5.56 -16.15
C GLY A 207 1.49 4.97 -15.13
N THR A 208 0.78 3.91 -15.53
CA THR A 208 -0.19 3.22 -14.67
C THR A 208 0.07 1.73 -14.60
N ALA A 209 -0.12 1.13 -13.44
CA ALA A 209 -0.06 -0.32 -13.24
C ALA A 209 -1.28 -0.80 -12.43
N GLU A 210 -1.76 -1.99 -12.74
CA GLU A 210 -2.74 -2.72 -11.93
C GLU A 210 -2.04 -3.78 -11.09
N ALA A 211 -2.53 -4.00 -9.88
CA ALA A 211 -1.89 -4.92 -8.95
C ALA A 211 -2.20 -6.37 -9.28
N LYS A 212 -1.19 -7.24 -9.13
CA LYS A 212 -1.41 -8.67 -8.92
C LYS A 212 -1.72 -8.93 -7.44
N ILE A 213 -2.96 -9.27 -7.13
CA ILE A 213 -3.44 -9.56 -5.77
C ILE A 213 -3.51 -11.07 -5.57
N ALA A 214 -2.88 -11.58 -4.52
CA ALA A 214 -2.88 -13.00 -4.15
C ALA A 214 -2.50 -13.19 -2.67
N ASN A 215 -3.06 -14.22 -2.01
CA ASN A 215 -2.77 -14.58 -0.60
C ASN A 215 -2.71 -13.37 0.36
N GLY A 216 -3.68 -12.44 0.29
CA GLY A 216 -3.71 -11.26 1.15
C GLY A 216 -2.57 -10.25 0.89
N THR A 217 -1.92 -10.32 -0.27
CA THR A 217 -0.85 -9.41 -0.70
C THR A 217 -1.12 -8.82 -2.07
N PHE A 218 -0.42 -7.74 -2.40
CA PHE A 218 -0.47 -7.11 -3.71
C PHE A 218 0.93 -6.79 -4.23
N VAL A 219 1.08 -6.84 -5.55
CA VAL A 219 2.28 -6.36 -6.26
C VAL A 219 1.86 -5.46 -7.41
N LEU A 220 2.30 -4.22 -7.37
CA LEU A 220 2.18 -3.21 -8.42
C LEU A 220 3.54 -3.01 -9.06
N ARG A 221 3.71 -3.46 -10.30
CA ARG A 221 4.97 -3.31 -11.04
C ARG A 221 4.71 -2.58 -12.36
N MET A 222 5.41 -1.48 -12.56
CA MET A 222 5.30 -0.65 -13.76
C MET A 222 6.58 -0.80 -14.57
N LEU A 223 6.44 -1.23 -15.82
CA LEU A 223 7.57 -1.57 -16.68
C LEU A 223 7.99 -0.37 -17.53
N TYR A 224 9.29 -0.28 -17.75
CA TYR A 224 9.93 0.74 -18.56
C TYR A 224 10.89 0.10 -19.56
N PRO A 225 11.20 0.77 -20.69
CA PRO A 225 12.16 0.29 -21.65
C PRO A 225 13.53 -0.03 -21.03
N SER A 226 14.31 -0.89 -21.68
CA SER A 226 15.65 -1.30 -21.23
C SER A 226 16.64 -0.13 -21.14
N THR A 227 16.38 0.98 -21.83
CA THR A 227 17.18 2.20 -21.80
C THR A 227 16.77 3.18 -20.69
N TRP A 228 15.76 2.86 -19.90
CA TRP A 228 15.29 3.72 -18.81
C TRP A 228 16.32 3.74 -17.67
N ASP A 229 16.81 4.93 -17.33
CA ASP A 229 17.88 5.11 -16.34
C ASP A 229 17.40 5.06 -14.88
N GLY A 230 16.08 4.91 -14.66
CA GLY A 230 15.48 4.97 -13.33
C GLY A 230 15.45 6.39 -12.74
N GLY A 231 15.90 7.39 -13.48
CA GLY A 231 15.88 8.79 -13.10
C GLY A 231 14.49 9.41 -13.28
N GLY A 232 14.22 10.48 -12.52
CA GLY A 232 12.94 11.20 -12.57
C GLY A 232 12.07 10.93 -11.35
N ASP A 233 11.82 12.01 -10.61
CA ASP A 233 10.95 12.16 -9.43
C ASP A 233 11.36 11.40 -8.17
N ALA A 234 12.36 11.96 -7.47
CA ALA A 234 12.63 11.72 -6.05
C ALA A 234 11.43 12.01 -5.13
N ASN A 235 10.39 12.69 -5.64
CA ASN A 235 9.23 13.06 -4.85
C ASN A 235 8.22 11.93 -4.67
N PHE A 236 8.35 10.78 -5.36
CA PHE A 236 7.45 9.61 -5.24
C PHE A 236 5.95 9.98 -5.15
N SER A 237 5.52 11.13 -5.71
CA SER A 237 4.13 11.56 -5.67
C SER A 237 3.37 10.59 -6.54
N THR A 238 2.71 9.66 -5.89
CA THR A 238 2.21 8.45 -6.52
C THR A 238 0.81 8.24 -6.02
N GLU A 239 -0.12 8.18 -6.96
CA GLU A 239 -1.50 7.91 -6.61
C GLU A 239 -1.72 6.41 -6.55
N ARG A 240 -2.10 5.90 -5.38
CA ARG A 240 -2.56 4.52 -5.20
C ARG A 240 -4.04 4.54 -4.89
N ARG A 241 -4.79 3.66 -5.55
CA ARG A 241 -6.23 3.50 -5.32
C ARG A 241 -6.55 2.03 -5.11
N ALA A 242 -7.30 1.72 -4.06
CA ALA A 242 -7.81 0.40 -3.77
C ALA A 242 -9.34 0.40 -3.95
N PHE A 243 -9.86 -0.61 -4.63
CA PHE A 243 -11.27 -0.73 -4.95
C PHE A 243 -11.83 -2.05 -4.41
N ASP A 244 -13.10 -2.01 -4.00
CA ASP A 244 -13.87 -3.20 -3.68
C ASP A 244 -14.34 -3.94 -4.95
N ALA A 245 -14.99 -5.09 -4.77
CA ALA A 245 -15.50 -5.91 -5.87
C ALA A 245 -16.61 -5.23 -6.69
N ALA A 246 -17.29 -4.22 -6.14
CA ALA A 246 -18.28 -3.42 -6.85
C ALA A 246 -17.66 -2.21 -7.58
N GLY A 247 -16.35 -2.02 -7.46
CA GLY A 247 -15.61 -0.90 -8.07
C GLY A 247 -15.64 0.38 -7.24
N ASN A 248 -16.14 0.35 -6.00
CA ASN A 248 -16.10 1.51 -5.12
C ASN A 248 -14.68 1.71 -4.58
N LEU A 249 -14.28 2.97 -4.46
CA LEU A 249 -12.99 3.34 -3.88
C LEU A 249 -13.04 3.11 -2.36
N LEU A 250 -12.18 2.24 -1.86
CA LEU A 250 -12.05 1.91 -0.43
C LEU A 250 -11.25 2.98 0.32
N ASP A 251 -10.28 3.58 -0.36
CA ASP A 251 -9.46 4.64 0.19
C ASP A 251 -9.39 5.84 -0.77
N PRO A 252 -10.06 6.97 -0.46
CA PRO A 252 -10.02 8.17 -1.29
C PRO A 252 -8.73 8.99 -1.15
N ASP A 253 -7.91 8.76 -0.13
CA ASP A 253 -6.69 9.52 0.12
C ASP A 253 -5.47 8.73 -0.36
N SER A 254 -5.00 9.07 -1.56
CA SER A 254 -3.97 8.34 -2.29
C SER A 254 -2.59 8.27 -1.64
N ASP A 255 -2.30 9.19 -0.72
CA ASP A 255 -0.93 9.47 -0.29
C ASP A 255 -0.66 9.07 1.17
N GLY A 256 -1.68 8.71 1.95
CA GLY A 256 -1.51 8.32 3.37
C GLY A 256 -0.96 9.41 4.29
N GLU A 257 -0.46 10.54 3.76
CA GLU A 257 0.19 11.65 4.48
C GLU A 257 -0.74 12.34 5.51
N GLY A 258 -2.02 12.01 5.49
CA GLY A 258 -3.03 12.48 6.44
C GLY A 258 -3.45 11.49 7.52
N LYS A 259 -3.06 10.22 7.41
CA LYS A 259 -3.61 9.13 8.25
C LYS A 259 -2.60 8.69 9.29
N CYS A 260 -3.12 8.32 10.46
CA CYS A 260 -2.35 7.75 11.54
C CYS A 260 -3.02 6.46 11.98
N TRP A 261 -2.21 5.42 12.15
CA TRP A 261 -2.64 4.11 12.60
C TRP A 261 -1.80 3.68 13.79
N VAL A 262 -2.44 3.08 14.79
CA VAL A 262 -1.76 2.55 15.98
C VAL A 262 -2.02 1.07 16.14
N VAL A 263 -1.02 0.35 16.64
CA VAL A 263 -1.19 -1.03 17.09
C VAL A 263 -2.17 -1.02 18.27
N PRO A 264 -3.26 -1.82 18.20
CA PRO A 264 -4.25 -1.88 19.27
C PRO A 264 -3.61 -2.22 20.62
N GLY A 265 -3.83 -1.35 21.61
CA GLY A 265 -3.40 -1.56 23.00
C GLY A 265 -1.99 -1.06 23.35
N THR A 266 -1.18 -0.61 22.39
CA THR A 266 0.22 -0.21 22.66
C THR A 266 0.52 1.28 22.43
N ASN A 267 -0.41 2.05 21.86
CA ASN A 267 -0.20 3.44 21.38
C ASN A 267 0.98 3.61 20.40
N GLU A 268 1.53 2.51 19.89
CA GLU A 268 2.63 2.51 18.94
C GLU A 268 2.08 2.79 17.54
N ALA A 269 2.60 3.82 16.88
CA ALA A 269 2.25 4.10 15.48
C ALA A 269 2.80 3.01 14.56
N ILE A 270 2.03 2.63 13.54
CA ILE A 270 2.58 1.83 12.45
C ILE A 270 3.61 2.69 11.69
N PRO A 271 4.83 2.18 11.44
CA PRO A 271 5.85 2.81 10.61
C PRO A 271 5.30 3.23 9.24
N ASP A 272 5.91 4.26 8.64
CA ASP A 272 5.50 4.91 7.39
C ASP A 272 4.22 5.77 7.47
N TYR A 273 3.58 5.87 8.64
CA TYR A 273 2.47 6.80 8.90
C TYR A 273 2.91 7.95 9.80
N ARG A 274 2.06 8.99 9.89
CA ARG A 274 2.35 10.13 10.78
C ARG A 274 2.55 9.65 12.23
N PRO A 275 3.60 10.11 12.92
CA PRO A 275 3.77 9.88 14.35
C PRO A 275 2.52 10.32 15.12
N VAL A 276 2.20 9.60 16.20
CA VAL A 276 0.98 9.85 17.00
C VAL A 276 0.95 11.28 17.52
N ASP A 277 2.07 11.79 18.03
CA ASP A 277 2.22 13.15 18.54
C ASP A 277 1.96 14.22 17.46
N VAL A 278 2.40 13.97 16.22
CA VAL A 278 2.11 14.85 15.09
C VAL A 278 0.63 14.80 14.71
N ALA A 279 0.04 13.60 14.67
CA ALA A 279 -1.39 13.46 14.37
C ALA A 279 -2.25 14.14 15.44
N GLU A 280 -1.94 13.95 16.72
CA GLU A 280 -2.66 14.51 17.86
C GLU A 280 -2.49 16.03 17.96
N SER A 281 -1.30 16.57 17.70
CA SER A 281 -1.09 18.04 17.66
C SER A 281 -1.87 18.72 16.53
N ASP A 282 -2.14 18.00 15.43
CA ASP A 282 -3.05 18.43 14.37
C ASP A 282 -4.55 18.19 14.69
N GLY A 283 -4.87 17.76 15.92
CA GLY A 283 -6.23 17.49 16.38
C GLY A 283 -6.85 16.21 15.80
N ARG A 284 -6.02 15.31 15.25
CA ARG A 284 -6.48 14.05 14.64
C ARG A 284 -6.27 12.89 15.59
N LYS A 285 -7.26 12.01 15.64
CA LYS A 285 -7.17 10.75 16.40
C LYS A 285 -6.67 9.64 15.49
N CYS A 286 -5.60 8.95 15.90
CA CYS A 286 -5.12 7.76 15.20
C CYS A 286 -6.15 6.64 15.26
N GLN A 287 -6.29 5.91 14.16
CA GLN A 287 -7.19 4.78 14.06
C GLN A 287 -6.50 3.49 14.50
N PRO A 288 -7.21 2.54 15.14
CA PRO A 288 -6.62 1.25 15.47
C PRO A 288 -6.39 0.43 14.19
N ALA A 289 -5.19 -0.10 14.03
CA ALA A 289 -4.87 -1.02 12.95
C ALA A 289 -5.61 -2.35 13.09
N LYS A 290 -5.83 -3.05 11.98
CA LYS A 290 -6.48 -4.36 11.96
C LYS A 290 -5.43 -5.47 11.91
N PRO A 291 -5.62 -6.61 12.57
CA PRO A 291 -4.76 -7.77 12.36
C PRO A 291 -4.79 -8.18 10.88
N TRP A 292 -3.63 -8.50 10.33
CA TRP A 292 -3.51 -9.15 9.04
C TRP A 292 -3.57 -10.67 9.25
N LYS A 293 -4.59 -11.31 8.70
CA LYS A 293 -4.80 -12.75 8.74
C LYS A 293 -5.19 -13.25 7.36
#